data_AF-A0A645HN30-F1
#
_entry.id   AF-A0A645HN30-F1
#
_cell.length_a   1.000
_cell.length_b   1.000
_cell.length_c   1.000
_cell.angle_alpha   90.00
_cell.angle_beta   90.00
_cell.angle_gamma   90.00
#
_symmetry.space_group_name_H-M   'P 1'
#
loop_
_entity.id
_entity.type
_entity.pdbx_description
1 polymer ?
#
loop_
_entity_poly.entity_id
_entity_poly.type
_entity_poly.pdbx_seq_one_letter_code
_entity_poly.pdbx_strand_id
1 'polypeptide(L)'
;MSAQLKRFMDRFMALTGYDEKGNVISPLKSIQFAVVATSGGDAGDSGLETVKCCMRYLSEFTGMPEVKFLHHGMCGADPAPLAKDAVLKGQAEDFGRYLAGC
;
A
#
# COMPACT_ATOMS: atom_id res chain seq x y z
N MET A 1 0.35 -5.70 -9.49
CA MET A 1 0.97 -4.38 -9.19
C MET A 1 1.03 -3.55 -10.47
N SER A 2 0.59 -2.30 -10.47
CA SER A 2 0.69 -1.45 -11.66
C SER A 2 2.14 -0.98 -11.88
N ALA A 3 2.53 -0.79 -13.14
CA ALA A 3 3.83 -0.21 -13.48
C ALA A 3 4.00 1.21 -12.89
N GLN A 4 2.90 1.93 -12.69
CA GLN A 4 2.91 3.27 -12.07
C GLN A 4 3.27 3.19 -10.58
N LEU A 5 2.76 2.19 -9.84
CA LEU A 5 3.14 2.00 -8.44
C LEU A 5 4.64 1.71 -8.32
N LYS A 6 5.21 0.91 -9.22
CA LYS A 6 6.65 0.65 -9.24
C LYS A 6 7.46 1.92 -9.51
N ARG A 7 7.06 2.74 -10.49
CA ARG A 7 7.69 4.05 -10.76
C ARG A 7 7.62 4.99 -9.57
N PHE A 8 6.50 4.98 -8.84
CA PHE A 8 6.36 5.73 -7.61
C PHE A 8 7.37 5.26 -6.57
N MET A 9 7.45 3.94 -6.30
CA MET A 9 8.43 3.36 -5.38
C MET A 9 9.88 3.74 -5.72
N ASP A 10 10.25 3.73 -7.00
CA ASP A 10 11.61 4.08 -7.44
C ASP A 10 12.00 5.51 -7.05
N ARG A 11 11.04 6.44 -7.03
CA ARG A 11 11.28 7.82 -6.57
C ARG A 11 11.50 7.91 -5.06
N PHE A 12 10.87 7.06 -4.26
CA PHE A 12 11.12 7.02 -2.80
C PHE A 12 12.49 6.46 -2.49
N MET A 13 12.91 5.42 -3.22
CA MET A 13 14.24 4.85 -3.06
C MET A 13 15.33 5.86 -3.39
N ALA A 14 15.10 6.78 -4.34
CA ALA A 14 16.02 7.87 -4.65
C ALA A 14 16.20 8.90 -3.52
N LEU A 15 15.30 8.93 -2.53
CA LEU A 15 15.43 9.79 -1.34
C LEU A 15 16.30 9.16 -0.24
N THR A 16 16.66 7.89 -0.39
CA THR A 16 17.52 7.21 0.58
C THR A 16 18.99 7.45 0.28
N GLY A 17 19.80 7.48 1.34
CA GLY A 17 21.25 7.59 1.27
C GLY A 17 21.91 6.65 2.27
N TYR A 18 23.23 6.75 2.38
CA TYR A 18 24.02 5.95 3.31
C TYR A 18 24.87 6.84 4.20
N ASP A 19 24.99 6.47 5.48
CA ASP A 19 25.94 7.09 6.40
C ASP A 19 27.38 6.57 6.16
N GLU A 20 28.36 7.13 6.87
CA GLU A 20 29.77 6.72 6.80
C GLU A 20 30.01 5.25 7.20
N LYS A 21 29.06 4.62 7.88
CA LYS A 21 29.10 3.21 8.31
C LYS A 21 28.34 2.29 7.35
N GLY A 22 27.77 2.82 6.27
CA GLY A 22 26.96 2.07 5.30
C GLY A 22 25.53 1.78 5.76
N ASN A 23 25.04 2.42 6.82
CA ASN A 23 23.63 2.29 7.22
C ASN A 23 22.74 3.16 6.34
N VAL A 24 21.53 2.67 6.05
CA VAL A 24 20.55 3.44 5.29
C VAL A 24 20.05 4.63 6.12
N ILE A 25 20.24 5.84 5.59
CA ILE A 25 19.58 7.06 6.04
C ILE A 25 18.39 7.29 5.11
N SER A 26 17.21 7.41 5.69
CA SER A 26 15.97 7.61 4.94
C SER A 26 15.14 8.70 5.62
N PRO A 27 14.70 9.74 4.88
CA PRO A 27 13.75 10.72 5.40
C PRO A 27 12.33 10.15 5.55
N LEU A 28 12.09 8.90 5.12
CA LEU A 28 10.78 8.28 5.07
C LEU A 28 10.37 7.60 6.39
N LYS A 29 11.27 7.56 7.38
CA LYS A 29 11.04 6.88 8.67
C LYS A 29 9.81 7.38 9.44
N SER A 30 9.35 8.60 9.17
CA SER A 30 8.20 9.24 9.80
C SER A 30 6.93 9.21 8.94
N ILE A 31 7.00 8.65 7.73
CA ILE A 31 5.91 8.71 6.76
C ILE A 31 5.10 7.41 6.81
N GLN A 32 3.80 7.50 7.10
CA GLN A 32 2.88 6.37 7.06
C GLN A 32 2.30 6.20 5.66
N PHE A 33 2.46 5.02 5.06
CA PHE A 33 1.79 4.66 3.81
C PHE A 33 0.60 3.74 4.05
N ALA A 34 -0.39 3.89 3.17
CA ALA A 34 -1.54 3.03 3.07
C ALA A 34 -1.82 2.70 1.60
N VAL A 35 -2.26 1.47 1.35
CA VAL A 35 -2.63 0.98 0.03
C VAL A 35 -4.08 0.54 0.05
N VAL A 36 -4.89 1.12 -0.84
CA VAL A 36 -6.22 0.64 -1.16
C VAL A 36 -6.13 -0.10 -2.48
N ALA A 37 -6.45 -1.39 -2.48
CA ALA A 37 -6.32 -2.28 -3.63
C ALA A 37 -7.65 -2.96 -3.96
N THR A 38 -7.95 -3.05 -5.24
CA THR A 38 -9.05 -3.87 -5.77
C THR A 38 -8.50 -4.93 -6.71
N SER A 39 -9.17 -6.08 -6.81
CA SER A 39 -8.77 -7.15 -7.72
C SER A 39 -9.95 -7.96 -8.22
N GLY A 40 -9.81 -8.52 -9.43
CA GLY A 40 -10.81 -9.45 -9.97
C GLY A 40 -10.82 -10.81 -9.28
N GLY A 41 -9.65 -11.31 -8.86
CA GLY A 41 -9.55 -12.51 -8.02
C GLY A 41 -9.72 -12.20 -6.53
N ASP A 42 -9.75 -13.26 -5.72
CA ASP A 42 -9.73 -13.19 -4.25
C ASP A 42 -8.30 -12.96 -3.71
N ALA A 43 -8.12 -12.97 -2.39
CA ALA A 43 -6.81 -12.76 -1.78
C ALA A 43 -5.76 -13.84 -2.13
N GLY A 44 -6.18 -15.04 -2.53
CA GLY A 44 -5.30 -16.17 -2.85
C GLY A 44 -4.73 -16.13 -4.26
N ASP A 45 -5.47 -15.57 -5.23
CA ASP A 45 -5.08 -15.58 -6.65
C ASP A 45 -4.98 -14.18 -7.30
N SER A 46 -5.24 -13.10 -6.56
CA SER A 46 -5.16 -11.72 -7.08
C SER A 46 -3.75 -11.16 -7.27
N GLY A 47 -2.72 -11.85 -6.77
CA GLY A 47 -1.37 -11.30 -6.67
C GLY A 47 -1.22 -10.20 -5.60
N LEU A 48 -2.20 -10.06 -4.69
CA LEU A 48 -2.13 -9.15 -3.54
C LEU A 48 -0.91 -9.42 -2.67
N GLU A 49 -0.57 -10.70 -2.45
CA GLU A 49 0.57 -11.10 -1.64
C GLU A 49 1.90 -10.57 -2.20
N THR A 50 2.05 -10.50 -3.52
CA THR A 50 3.21 -9.87 -4.14
C THR A 50 3.27 -8.37 -3.81
N VAL A 51 2.13 -7.68 -3.85
CA VAL A 51 2.07 -6.25 -3.51
C VAL A 51 2.43 -6.03 -2.04
N LYS A 52 1.85 -6.83 -1.12
CA LYS A 52 2.17 -6.78 0.31
C LYS A 52 3.66 -7.04 0.55
N CYS A 53 4.23 -8.06 -0.08
CA CYS A 53 5.65 -8.38 0.03
C CYS A 53 6.54 -7.21 -0.42
N CYS A 54 6.24 -6.61 -1.57
CA CYS A 54 6.97 -5.45 -2.08
C CYS A 54 6.89 -4.24 -1.12
N MET A 55 5.72 -3.96 -0.55
CA MET A 55 5.55 -2.84 0.38
C MET A 55 6.23 -3.11 1.72
N ARG A 56 6.25 -4.36 2.20
CA ARG A 56 7.01 -4.75 3.38
C ARG A 56 8.50 -4.48 3.18
N TYR A 57 9.08 -4.92 2.05
CA TYR A 57 10.49 -4.65 1.77
C TYR A 57 10.81 -3.16 1.66
N LEU A 58 9.89 -2.36 1.11
CA LEU A 58 10.04 -0.90 1.09
C LEU A 58 10.06 -0.33 2.52
N SER A 59 9.12 -0.73 3.38
CA SER A 59 9.06 -0.31 4.79
C SER A 59 10.32 -0.70 5.55
N GLU A 60 10.76 -1.96 5.44
CA GLU A 60 11.98 -2.47 6.08
C GLU A 60 13.24 -1.73 5.61
N PHE A 61 13.40 -1.54 4.30
CA PHE A 61 14.57 -0.86 3.74
C PHE A 61 14.62 0.62 4.14
N THR A 62 13.48 1.32 4.09
CA THR A 62 13.41 2.76 4.34
C THR A 62 13.23 3.11 5.82
N GLY A 63 12.98 2.11 6.68
CA GLY A 63 12.64 2.28 8.10
C GLY A 63 11.28 2.96 8.34
N MET A 64 10.40 2.96 7.34
CA MET A 64 9.04 3.49 7.44
C MET A 64 8.16 2.54 8.29
N PRO A 65 7.13 3.07 8.99
CA PRO A 65 6.09 2.25 9.60
C PRO A 65 5.47 1.22 8.64
N GLU A 66 5.01 0.10 9.18
CA GLU A 66 4.36 -0.94 8.37
C GLU A 66 3.24 -0.35 7.49
N VAL A 67 3.30 -0.65 6.19
CA VAL A 67 2.29 -0.19 5.22
C VAL A 67 0.95 -0.85 5.51
N LYS A 68 -0.09 -0.04 5.67
CA LYS A 68 -1.44 -0.52 5.97
C LYS A 68 -2.20 -0.81 4.68
N PHE A 69 -3.08 -1.81 4.70
CA PHE A 69 -3.79 -2.28 3.52
C PHE A 69 -5.30 -2.33 3.74
N LEU A 70 -6.03 -1.87 2.73
CA LEU A 70 -7.43 -2.20 2.51
C LEU A 70 -7.52 -2.89 1.15
N HIS A 71 -8.04 -4.12 1.13
CA HIS A 71 -8.21 -4.88 -0.11
C HIS A 71 -9.66 -5.31 -0.28
N HIS A 72 -10.16 -5.17 -1.51
CA HIS A 72 -11.42 -5.74 -1.94
C HIS A 72 -11.22 -6.61 -3.19
N GLY A 73 -11.46 -7.91 -3.05
CA GLY A 73 -11.35 -8.88 -4.16
C GLY A 73 -12.68 -9.08 -4.88
N MET A 74 -12.69 -10.00 -5.85
CA MET A 74 -13.89 -10.37 -6.62
C MET A 74 -14.56 -9.19 -7.34
N CYS A 75 -13.78 -8.16 -7.67
CA CYS A 75 -14.24 -7.01 -8.43
C CYS A 75 -14.47 -7.43 -9.88
N GLY A 76 -15.72 -7.37 -10.35
CA GLY A 76 -16.01 -7.52 -11.77
C GLY A 76 -15.30 -6.46 -12.62
N ALA A 77 -15.37 -6.61 -13.95
CA ALA A 77 -14.78 -5.64 -14.87
C ALA A 77 -15.43 -4.25 -14.79
N ASP A 78 -16.69 -4.19 -14.36
CA ASP A 78 -17.43 -2.94 -14.15
C ASP A 78 -17.24 -2.42 -12.72
N PRO A 79 -16.64 -1.23 -12.52
CA PRO A 79 -16.47 -0.63 -11.19
C PRO A 79 -17.74 0.07 -10.68
N ALA A 80 -18.77 0.30 -11.51
CA ALA A 80 -19.95 1.06 -11.12
C ALA A 80 -20.75 0.47 -9.94
N PRO A 81 -20.88 -0.87 -9.79
CA PRO A 81 -21.51 -1.47 -8.63
C PRO A 81 -20.73 -1.20 -7.33
N LEU A 82 -19.40 -1.26 -7.38
CA LEU A 82 -18.53 -1.06 -6.21
C LEU A 82 -18.65 0.36 -5.65
N ALA A 83 -18.79 1.36 -6.52
CA ALA A 83 -18.95 2.76 -6.11
C ALA A 83 -20.25 3.03 -5.32
N LYS A 84 -21.25 2.14 -5.44
CA LYS A 84 -22.55 2.24 -4.76
C LYS A 84 -22.66 1.29 -3.56
N ASP A 85 -21.63 0.49 -3.30
CA ASP A 85 -21.65 -0.48 -2.22
C ASP A 85 -21.46 0.22 -0.86
N ALA A 86 -22.52 0.21 -0.05
CA ALA A 86 -22.53 0.83 1.27
C ALA A 86 -21.58 0.13 2.26
N VAL A 87 -21.35 -1.17 2.10
CA VAL A 87 -20.43 -1.94 2.94
C VAL A 87 -19.00 -1.55 2.63
N LEU A 88 -18.63 -1.48 1.35
CA LEU A 88 -17.28 -1.04 0.94
C LEU A 88 -17.01 0.39 1.32
N LYS A 89 -18.02 1.26 1.21
CA LYS A 89 -17.93 2.63 1.70
C LYS A 89 -17.63 2.65 3.20
N GLY A 90 -18.36 1.88 4.00
CA GLY A 90 -18.11 1.78 5.44
C GLY A 90 -16.70 1.28 5.76
N GLN A 91 -16.24 0.23 5.09
CA GLN A 91 -14.88 -0.29 5.26
C GLN A 91 -13.79 0.74 4.90
N ALA A 92 -14.01 1.53 3.84
CA ALA A 92 -13.10 2.61 3.46
C ALA A 92 -13.09 3.75 4.49
N GLU A 93 -14.26 4.11 5.03
CA GLU A 93 -14.38 5.12 6.09
C GLU A 93 -13.68 4.67 7.38
N ASP A 94 -13.91 3.42 7.82
CA ASP A 94 -13.28 2.84 9.00
C ASP A 94 -11.76 2.74 8.84
N PHE A 95 -11.29 2.34 7.65
CA PHE A 95 -9.86 2.34 7.34
C PHE A 95 -9.26 3.76 7.41
N GLY A 96 -9.97 4.77 6.91
CA GLY A 96 -9.57 6.17 7.04
C GLY A 96 -9.44 6.63 8.49
N ARG A 97 -10.41 6.28 9.36
CA ARG A 97 -10.37 6.58 10.80
C ARG A 97 -9.21 5.88 11.50
N TYR A 98 -9.02 4.59 11.20
CA TYR A 98 -7.88 3.81 11.69
C TYR A 98 -6.54 4.47 11.36
N LEU A 99 -6.36 4.98 10.13
CA LEU A 99 -5.14 5.68 9.72
C LEU A 99 -4.97 7.03 10.42
N ALA A 100 -6.07 7.73 10.75
CA ALA A 100 -6.05 8.99 11.48
C ALA A 100 -5.84 8.82 13.00
N GLY A 101 -5.83 7.57 13.51
CA GLY A 101 -5.77 7.29 14.94
C GLY A 101 -7.04 7.69 15.71
N CYS A 102 -8.19 7.70 15.01
CA CYS A 102 -9.51 8.06 15.54
C CYS A 102 -10.37 6.83 15.82
#